data_AF-X1B9H5-F1
#
_entry.id   AF-X1B9H5-F1
#
_cell.length_a   1.000
_cell.length_b   1.000
_cell.length_c   1.000
_cell.angle_alpha   90.00
_cell.angle_beta   90.00
_cell.angle_gamma   90.00
#
_symmetry.space_group_name_H-M   'P 1'
#
loop_
_entity.id
_entity.type
_entity.pdbx_description
1 polymer ?
#
loop_
_entity_poly.entity_id
_entity_poly.type
_entity_poly.pdbx_seq_one_letter_code
_entity_poly.pdbx_strand_id
1 'polypeptide(L)'
;IAFRSAILSDESLAQAHKERVVEISTGIVKELQETSEFFKSREKKRLIRSFVFIYNIINAIIYHHTVFMDLFQNDDDLIDYVSNLLAFTIKYLQKN
;
A
#
# COMPACT_ATOMS: atom_id res chain seq x y z
N ILE A 1 -12.19 11.25 9.98
CA ILE A 1 -13.33 10.46 10.53
C ILE A 1 -14.57 10.57 9.62
N ALA A 2 -15.07 11.78 9.29
CA ALA A 2 -16.24 11.97 8.41
C ALA A 2 -16.16 11.31 7.02
N PHE A 3 -15.01 11.40 6.33
CA PHE A 3 -14.81 10.78 5.01
C PHE A 3 -14.92 9.24 5.06
N ARG A 4 -14.53 8.61 6.17
CA ARG A 4 -14.58 7.15 6.33
C ARG A 4 -15.95 6.67 6.79
N SER A 5 -16.65 7.44 7.62
CA SER A 5 -18.07 7.19 7.90
C SER A 5 -18.87 7.23 6.60
N ALA A 6 -18.61 8.20 5.71
CA ALA A 6 -19.24 8.29 4.39
C ALA A 6 -18.88 7.11 3.47
N ILE A 7 -17.61 6.69 3.41
CA ILE A 7 -17.19 5.53 2.60
C ILE A 7 -17.74 4.21 3.15
N LEU A 8 -17.77 4.03 4.47
CA LEU A 8 -18.27 2.79 5.10
C LEU A 8 -19.80 2.72 5.14
N SER A 9 -20.49 3.86 5.09
CA SER A 9 -21.96 3.92 5.02
C SER A 9 -22.50 3.81 3.59
N ASP A 10 -21.65 3.95 2.59
CA ASP A 10 -22.03 4.00 1.18
C ASP A 10 -21.21 3.01 0.36
N GLU A 11 -21.85 1.91 -0.06
CA GLU A 11 -21.22 0.85 -0.84
C GLU A 11 -20.62 1.35 -2.15
N SER A 12 -21.19 2.40 -2.75
CA SER A 12 -20.67 2.99 -4.00
C SER A 12 -19.35 3.69 -3.78
N LEU A 13 -19.20 4.41 -2.66
CA LEU A 13 -17.97 5.08 -2.27
C LEU A 13 -16.90 4.07 -1.83
N ALA A 14 -17.29 3.00 -1.12
CA ALA A 14 -16.39 1.89 -0.79
C ALA A 14 -15.84 1.20 -2.05
N GLN A 15 -16.71 0.96 -3.04
CA GLN A 15 -16.33 0.33 -4.29
C GLN A 15 -15.41 1.23 -5.13
N ALA A 16 -15.77 2.51 -5.28
CA ALA A 16 -14.95 3.50 -5.98
C ALA A 16 -13.56 3.65 -5.35
N HIS A 17 -13.48 3.57 -4.01
CA HIS A 17 -12.19 3.59 -3.31
C HIS A 17 -11.35 2.36 -3.64
N LYS A 18 -11.91 1.14 -3.60
CA LYS A 18 -11.20 -0.10 -3.96
C LYS A 18 -10.66 -0.05 -5.38
N GLU A 19 -11.47 0.43 -6.34
CA GLU A 19 -11.08 0.56 -7.73
C GLU A 19 -9.90 1.52 -7.89
N ARG A 20 -9.96 2.67 -7.21
CA ARG A 20 -8.87 3.65 -7.21
C ARG A 20 -7.56 3.09 -6.64
N VAL A 21 -7.61 2.27 -5.59
CA VAL A 21 -6.40 1.62 -5.04
C VAL A 21 -5.78 0.66 -6.05
N VAL A 22 -6.60 -0.10 -6.78
CA VAL A 22 -6.13 -1.00 -7.84
C VAL A 22 -5.54 -0.22 -9.01
N GLU A 23 -6.16 0.91 -9.39
CA GLU A 23 -5.68 1.79 -10.46
C GLU A 23 -4.28 2.36 -10.12
N ILE A 24 -4.12 2.93 -8.92
CA ILE A 24 -2.82 3.44 -8.43
C ILE A 24 -1.77 2.32 -8.45
N SER A 25 -2.11 1.16 -7.90
CA SER A 25 -1.21 0.01 -7.86
C SER A 25 -0.82 -0.48 -9.27
N THR A 26 -1.75 -0.41 -10.22
CA THR A 26 -1.50 -0.76 -11.62
C THR A 26 -0.56 0.22 -12.30
N GLY A 27 -0.72 1.52 -12.03
CA GLY A 27 0.19 2.57 -12.51
C GLY A 27 1.62 2.33 -12.05
N ILE A 28 1.82 2.12 -10.74
CA ILE A 28 3.14 1.83 -10.14
C ILE A 28 3.77 0.59 -10.77
N VAL A 29 3.00 -0.50 -10.90
CA VAL A 29 3.52 -1.75 -11.48
C VAL A 29 3.91 -1.55 -12.95
N LYS A 30 3.13 -0.80 -13.72
CA LYS A 30 3.45 -0.50 -15.12
C LYS A 30 4.78 0.25 -15.23
N GLU A 31 4.95 1.31 -14.44
CA GLU A 31 6.18 2.10 -14.40
C GLU A 31 7.40 1.25 -14.00
N LEU A 32 7.26 0.41 -12.97
CA LEU A 32 8.33 -0.50 -12.54
C LEU A 32 8.69 -1.54 -13.60
N GLN A 33 7.70 -2.07 -14.32
CA GLN A 33 7.95 -3.01 -15.42
C GLN A 33 8.57 -2.34 -16.64
N GLU A 34 8.34 -1.06 -16.88
CA GLU A 34 8.98 -0.31 -17.97
C GLU A 34 10.44 -0.01 -17.64
N THR A 35 10.74 0.31 -16.38
CA THR A 35 12.03 0.83 -15.93
C THR A 35 13.01 -0.22 -15.39
N SER A 36 12.56 -1.43 -15.08
CA SER A 36 13.40 -2.44 -14.42
C SER A 36 13.21 -3.86 -14.94
N GLU A 37 14.31 -4.47 -15.40
CA GLU A 37 14.43 -5.88 -15.81
C GLU A 37 13.93 -6.85 -14.74
N PHE A 38 14.18 -6.54 -13.45
CA PHE A 38 13.74 -7.38 -12.34
C PHE A 38 12.21 -7.50 -12.30
N PHE A 39 11.49 -6.41 -12.54
CA PHE A 39 10.03 -6.41 -12.49
C PHE A 39 9.39 -6.88 -13.81
N LYS A 40 10.07 -6.74 -14.96
CA LYS A 40 9.61 -7.25 -16.26
C LYS A 40 9.28 -8.74 -16.26
N SER A 41 10.12 -9.54 -15.61
CA SER A 41 9.97 -11.00 -15.55
C SER A 41 8.90 -11.49 -14.57
N ARG A 42 8.31 -10.60 -13.77
CA ARG A 42 7.35 -10.96 -12.73
C ARG A 42 5.91 -10.85 -13.23
N GLU A 43 5.04 -11.72 -12.70
CA GLU A 43 3.62 -11.70 -13.04
C GLU A 43 2.94 -10.40 -12.57
N LYS A 44 2.44 -9.61 -13.52
CA LYS A 44 1.79 -8.31 -13.28
C LYS A 44 0.66 -8.38 -12.23
N LYS A 45 -0.19 -9.40 -12.29
CA LYS A 45 -1.30 -9.57 -11.33
C LYS A 45 -0.82 -9.83 -9.90
N ARG A 46 0.32 -10.50 -9.71
CA ARG A 46 0.92 -10.74 -8.38
C ARG A 46 1.53 -9.45 -7.83
N LEU A 47 2.20 -8.67 -8.68
CA LEU A 47 2.74 -7.36 -8.31
C LEU A 47 1.62 -6.39 -7.88
N ILE A 48 0.55 -6.27 -8.69
CA ILE A 48 -0.57 -5.38 -8.37
C ILE A 48 -1.17 -5.72 -7.01
N ARG A 49 -1.43 -7.01 -6.74
CA ARG A 49 -1.93 -7.47 -5.43
C ARG A 49 -1.00 -7.09 -4.27
N SER A 50 0.31 -7.15 -4.49
CA SER A 50 1.31 -6.77 -3.48
C SER A 50 1.28 -5.27 -3.19
N PHE A 51 1.18 -4.43 -4.23
CA PHE A 51 1.07 -2.98 -4.06
C PHE A 51 -0.27 -2.54 -3.45
N VAL A 52 -1.38 -3.22 -3.78
CA VAL A 52 -2.68 -3.00 -3.10
C VAL A 52 -2.56 -3.30 -1.61
N PHE A 53 -1.89 -4.40 -1.25
CA PHE A 53 -1.66 -4.76 0.15
C PHE A 53 -0.81 -3.70 0.88
N ILE A 54 0.29 -3.27 0.27
CA ILE A 54 1.15 -2.18 0.78
C ILE A 54 0.34 -0.90 0.98
N TYR A 55 -0.45 -0.48 -0.01
CA TYR A 55 -1.30 0.71 0.08
C TYR A 55 -2.25 0.62 1.27
N ASN A 56 -2.91 -0.53 1.45
CA ASN A 56 -3.85 -0.74 2.54
C ASN A 56 -3.14 -0.73 3.91
N ILE A 57 -1.91 -1.23 4.00
CA ILE A 57 -1.10 -1.11 5.22
C ILE A 57 -0.79 0.35 5.50
N ILE A 58 -0.25 1.09 4.53
CA ILE A 58 0.08 2.52 4.69
C ILE A 58 -1.17 3.30 5.10
N ASN A 59 -2.30 3.07 4.43
CA ASN A 59 -3.57 3.71 4.75
C ASN A 59 -4.06 3.35 6.17
N ALA A 60 -3.90 2.09 6.58
CA ALA A 60 -4.22 1.67 7.95
C ALA A 60 -3.31 2.37 8.97
N ILE A 61 -2.01 2.49 8.69
CA ILE A 61 -1.08 3.15 9.61
C ILE A 61 -1.34 4.65 9.69
N ILE A 62 -1.51 5.37 8.57
CA ILE A 62 -1.85 6.80 8.56
C ILE A 62 -3.18 7.03 9.29
N TYR A 63 -4.18 6.18 9.03
CA TYR A 63 -5.48 6.31 9.66
C TYR A 63 -5.43 6.04 11.17
N HIS A 64 -4.67 5.03 11.57
CA HIS A 64 -4.45 4.73 12.97
C HIS A 64 -3.30 5.53 13.58
N HIS A 65 -2.68 6.49 12.87
CA HIS A 65 -1.55 7.23 13.44
C HIS A 65 -1.96 7.98 14.71
N THR A 66 -3.23 8.38 14.87
CA THR A 66 -3.71 8.96 16.14
C THR A 66 -3.76 7.98 17.32
N VAL A 67 -3.74 6.67 17.07
CA VAL A 67 -3.69 5.59 18.09
C VAL A 67 -2.30 4.95 18.18
N PHE A 68 -1.53 5.00 17.10
CA PHE A 68 -0.17 4.43 17.00
C PHE A 68 0.93 5.48 17.14
N MET A 69 0.63 6.78 17.21
CA MET A 69 1.60 7.81 17.59
C MET A 69 2.18 7.55 18.99
N ASP A 70 1.45 6.84 19.86
CA ASP A 70 2.02 6.41 21.14
C ASP A 70 3.13 5.36 20.97
N LEU A 71 3.24 4.73 19.79
CA LEU A 71 4.26 3.74 19.44
C LEU A 71 5.41 4.31 18.58
N PHE A 72 5.25 5.51 18.03
CA PHE A 72 6.24 6.17 17.16
C PHE A 72 6.45 7.61 17.61
N GLN A 73 7.69 7.99 17.97
CA GLN A 73 7.91 9.30 18.59
C GLN A 73 7.77 10.46 17.60
N ASN A 74 7.94 10.19 16.30
CA ASN A 74 7.84 11.17 15.24
C ASN A 74 7.50 10.50 13.89
N ASP A 75 7.28 11.32 12.87
CA ASP A 75 6.96 10.86 11.51
C ASP A 75 8.11 10.06 10.88
N ASP A 76 9.37 10.32 11.26
CA ASP A 76 10.53 9.60 10.75
C ASP A 76 10.54 8.14 11.21
N ASP A 77 10.18 7.85 12.48
CA ASP A 77 10.07 6.49 13.02
C ASP A 77 9.02 5.67 12.27
N LEU A 78 7.91 6.31 11.91
CA LEU A 78 6.85 5.73 11.12
C LEU A 78 7.34 5.42 9.69
N ILE A 79 8.01 6.38 9.06
CA ILE A 79 8.57 6.22 7.71
C ILE A 79 9.60 5.08 7.70
N ASP A 80 10.43 4.98 8.73
CA ASP A 80 11.43 3.91 8.88
C ASP A 80 10.76 2.54 9.06
N TYR A 81 9.70 2.45 9.87
CA TYR A 81 8.95 1.21 10.04
C TYR A 81 8.32 0.74 8.72
N VAL A 82 7.66 1.65 7.99
CA VAL A 82 7.04 1.34 6.69
C VAL A 82 8.11 0.94 5.66
N SER A 83 9.23 1.65 5.63
CA SER A 83 10.36 1.36 4.73
C SER A 83 10.98 -0.01 5.01
N ASN A 84 11.15 -0.37 6.28
CA ASN A 84 11.63 -1.69 6.70
C ASN A 84 10.62 -2.80 6.37
N LEU A 85 9.32 -2.54 6.52
CA LEU A 85 8.27 -3.49 6.15
C LEU A 85 8.21 -3.72 4.63
N LEU A 86 8.39 -2.66 3.84
CA LEU A 86 8.53 -2.74 2.39
C LEU A 86 9.76 -3.57 1.99
N ALA A 87 10.93 -3.26 2.58
CA ALA A 87 12.16 -3.99 2.32
C ALA A 87 12.05 -5.47 2.72
N PHE A 88 11.42 -5.77 3.86
CA PHE A 88 11.12 -7.14 4.29
C PHE A 88 10.23 -7.85 3.28
N THR A 89 9.14 -7.21 2.85
CA THR A 89 8.19 -7.77 1.88
C THR A 89 8.88 -8.08 0.55
N ILE A 90 9.73 -7.17 0.05
CA ILE A 90 10.53 -7.39 -1.17
C ILE A 90 11.49 -8.56 -1.00
N LYS A 91 12.24 -8.62 0.12
CA LYS A 91 13.18 -9.73 0.40
C LYS A 91 12.47 -11.08 0.53
N TYR A 92 11.31 -11.11 1.18
CA TYR A 92 10.51 -12.31 1.34
C TYR A 92 9.97 -12.82 0.00
N LEU A 93 9.55 -11.89 -0.88
CA LEU A 93 9.12 -12.19 -2.25
C LEU A 93 10.28 -12.57 -3.18
N GLN A 94 11.54 -12.23 -2.86
CA GLN A 94 12.71 -12.69 -3.61
C GLN A 94 13.12 -14.11 -3.25
N LYS A 95 12.86 -14.58 -2.02
CA LYS A 95 13.15 -15.94 -1.58
C LYS A 95 12.13 -17.00 -2.07
N ASN A 96 10.96 -16.59 -2.56
CA ASN A 96 9.86 -17.45 -3.04
C ASN A 96 9.42 -17.13 -4.47
#